data_AF-A0A816ZRR4-F1
#
_entry.id   AF-A0A816ZRR4-F1
#
_cell.length_a   1.000
_cell.length_b   1.000
_cell.length_c   1.000
_cell.angle_alpha   90.00
_cell.angle_beta   90.00
_cell.angle_gamma   90.00
#
_symmetry.space_group_name_H-M   'P 1'
#
loop_
_entity.id
_entity.type
_entity.pdbx_description
1 polymer ?
#
loop_
_entity_poly.entity_id
_entity_poly.type
_entity_poly.pdbx_seq_one_letter_code
_entity_poly.pdbx_strand_id
1 'polypeptide(L)'
;MEDSSAPLLTHIEDEDTSPPLTFDKIFEQSLSDLGLSQFLQILLVGLAFAFDSQQIFITVFTDAYPTWHCLDHTVCNPATTDICELPRSAWEWDGGFKGKTGKSVISEFDLECSSSFLRGLPTSAFYMGSIVGGVLLSTIPDGFLGRKQLLFLSTSTMSVTGISIFFSSNIWSYVFLKFLVGFARSQTCTYALVLISERVSTRWRPRATMIPFTLFVLGFMSLSGIAYLARHASWRVLYLCTSVPAAVHSIFLLFFALESPRWLHLQGMNQEAIEVLKRISPETRAYLESVSSRLLQQQETPEQAPRYTIKDLFIRNWAFRRIMVVMIIMFGLGMSYYGVPLAVRDIKLSIYLSESLNAMVELPSFVITPILLERFNRRSSVLVNALVGGASGVLCFFLSLFGRTKIAFALELVSFLCARIGFNLMAVYIVELFPTCVRNCAMTMLRQALVVGGACCPIIASVGRHVPSLSFAVFGFAMSGFGLFVLLLPETKGSSLCDTMEAQELRDQALKISPSC
;
A
#
# COMPACT_ATOMS: atom_id res chain seq x y z
N MET A 1 -6.57 -74.22 39.19
CA MET A 1 -6.55 -73.80 40.61
C MET A 1 -5.15 -73.28 40.87
N GLU A 2 -4.77 -72.13 40.33
CA GLU A 2 -5.11 -70.77 40.80
C GLU A 2 -4.59 -70.49 42.21
N ASP A 3 -3.57 -69.63 42.28
CA ASP A 3 -3.40 -68.57 43.28
C ASP A 3 -2.18 -67.72 42.83
N SER A 4 -2.40 -66.60 42.13
CA SER A 4 -2.65 -65.26 42.65
C SER A 4 -1.41 -64.60 43.28
N SER A 5 -0.54 -64.07 42.41
CA SER A 5 0.48 -63.08 42.78
C SER A 5 -0.06 -61.67 42.47
N ALA A 6 -0.57 -61.00 43.50
CA ALA A 6 -0.85 -59.56 43.45
C ALA A 6 0.45 -58.77 43.68
N PRO A 7 0.72 -57.70 42.88
CA PRO A 7 1.54 -56.60 43.33
C PRO A 7 0.70 -55.34 43.59
N LEU A 8 1.18 -54.56 44.54
CA LEU A 8 0.63 -53.31 45.06
C LEU A 8 0.22 -52.33 43.94
N LEU A 9 -1.01 -51.81 44.04
CA LEU A 9 -1.43 -50.56 43.42
C LEU A 9 -0.68 -49.40 44.09
N THR A 10 0.44 -48.97 43.50
CA THR A 10 0.94 -47.60 43.68
C THR A 10 0.01 -46.67 42.90
N HIS A 11 -0.62 -45.73 43.60
CA HIS A 11 -1.25 -44.55 43.04
C HIS A 11 -0.32 -43.90 42.01
N ILE A 12 -0.65 -44.05 40.74
CA ILE A 12 -0.17 -43.14 39.70
C ILE A 12 -0.98 -41.87 39.95
N GLU A 13 -0.33 -40.86 40.51
CA GLU A 13 -0.78 -39.48 40.33
C GLU A 13 -0.92 -39.28 38.82
N ASP A 14 -2.13 -38.95 38.38
CA ASP A 14 -2.40 -38.52 37.01
C ASP A 14 -1.51 -37.31 36.71
N GLU A 15 -0.32 -37.57 36.14
CA GLU A 15 0.41 -36.60 35.35
C GLU A 15 -0.52 -36.26 34.18
N ASP A 16 -1.22 -35.14 34.37
CA ASP A 16 -2.13 -34.48 33.47
C ASP A 16 -1.51 -34.43 32.06
N THR A 17 -1.80 -35.45 31.26
CA THR A 17 -1.27 -35.72 29.91
C THR A 17 -1.94 -34.80 28.89
N SER A 18 -2.20 -33.55 29.29
CA SER A 18 -2.56 -32.48 28.39
C SER A 18 -1.27 -31.93 27.77
N PRO A 19 -1.16 -31.86 26.42
CA PRO A 19 0.02 -31.29 25.79
C PRO A 19 0.24 -29.85 26.32
N PRO A 20 1.49 -29.36 26.41
CA PRO A 20 1.77 -28.07 27.00
C PRO A 20 0.88 -26.99 26.38
N LEU A 21 0.22 -26.23 27.25
CA LEU A 21 -0.76 -25.22 26.89
C LEU A 21 -0.02 -23.97 26.42
N THR A 22 0.32 -23.94 25.13
CA THR A 22 1.02 -22.79 24.53
C THR A 22 0.07 -21.62 24.32
N PHE A 23 0.59 -20.39 24.40
CA PHE A 23 -0.19 -19.17 24.14
C PHE A 23 -0.90 -19.20 22.78
N ASP A 24 -0.27 -19.78 21.76
CA ASP A 24 -0.87 -19.92 20.43
C ASP A 24 -2.12 -20.79 20.41
N LYS A 25 -2.18 -21.87 21.21
CA LYS A 25 -3.40 -22.69 21.32
C LYS A 25 -4.52 -21.92 21.98
N ILE A 26 -4.21 -21.17 23.04
CA ILE A 26 -5.16 -20.33 23.77
C ILE A 26 -5.69 -19.24 22.84
N PHE A 27 -4.80 -18.60 22.07
CA PHE A 27 -5.15 -17.61 21.06
C PHE A 27 -6.10 -18.18 20.01
N GLU A 28 -5.75 -19.29 19.36
CA GLU A 28 -6.57 -19.89 18.30
C GLU A 28 -7.93 -20.40 18.84
N GLN A 29 -7.96 -20.97 20.04
CA GLN A 29 -9.21 -21.41 20.68
C GLN A 29 -10.09 -20.23 21.11
N SER A 30 -9.50 -19.13 21.58
CA SER A 30 -10.26 -17.94 21.99
C SER A 30 -10.88 -17.17 20.83
N LEU A 31 -10.30 -17.29 19.63
CA LEU A 31 -10.68 -16.55 18.42
C LEU A 31 -11.21 -17.48 17.30
N SER A 32 -11.73 -18.66 17.66
CA SER A 32 -12.27 -19.63 16.70
C SER A 32 -13.36 -19.01 15.81
N ASP A 33 -14.20 -18.16 16.43
CA ASP A 33 -15.31 -17.48 15.79
C ASP A 33 -15.09 -15.97 15.70
N LEU A 34 -15.57 -15.39 14.59
CA LEU A 34 -15.43 -13.97 14.32
C LEU A 34 -16.61 -13.21 14.91
N GLY A 35 -16.47 -12.78 16.17
CA GLY A 35 -17.48 -11.98 16.86
C GLY A 35 -17.60 -10.55 16.32
N LEU A 36 -18.69 -9.86 16.68
CA LEU A 36 -18.94 -8.47 16.28
C LEU A 36 -17.82 -7.51 16.74
N SER A 37 -17.28 -7.72 17.94
CA SER A 37 -16.17 -6.92 18.49
C SER A 37 -14.91 -7.05 17.62
N GLN A 38 -14.57 -8.26 17.19
CA GLN A 38 -13.46 -8.50 16.25
C GLN A 38 -13.68 -7.77 14.92
N PHE A 39 -14.87 -7.90 14.35
CA PHE A 39 -15.20 -7.24 13.09
C PHE A 39 -15.10 -5.71 13.18
N LEU A 40 -15.62 -5.12 14.26
CA LEU A 40 -15.51 -3.67 14.51
C LEU A 40 -14.05 -3.22 14.65
N GLN A 41 -13.21 -4.01 15.32
CA GLN A 41 -11.78 -3.74 15.43
C GLN A 41 -11.06 -3.81 14.07
N ILE A 42 -11.43 -4.78 13.23
CA ILE A 42 -10.88 -4.88 11.86
C ILE A 42 -11.30 -3.66 11.03
N LEU A 43 -12.57 -3.24 11.12
CA LEU A 43 -13.07 -2.07 10.42
C LEU A 43 -12.38 -0.78 10.89
N LEU A 44 -12.23 -0.60 12.20
CA LEU A 44 -11.59 0.57 12.80
C LEU A 44 -10.12 0.69 12.35
N VAL A 45 -9.36 -0.40 12.42
CA VAL A 45 -7.94 -0.41 11.97
C VAL A 45 -7.86 -0.29 10.45
N GLY A 46 -8.76 -0.97 9.73
CA GLY A 46 -8.82 -0.94 8.27
C GLY A 46 -9.16 0.42 7.69
N LEU A 47 -9.89 1.28 8.40
CA LEU A 47 -10.22 2.63 7.95
C LEU A 47 -8.97 3.51 7.71
N ALA A 48 -7.82 3.16 8.33
CA ALA A 48 -6.54 3.80 8.04
C ALA A 48 -6.16 3.68 6.54
N PHE A 49 -6.54 2.60 5.87
CA PHE A 49 -6.30 2.42 4.43
C PHE A 49 -7.10 3.40 3.57
N ALA A 50 -8.30 3.80 4.02
CA ALA A 50 -9.12 4.75 3.30
C ALA A 50 -8.48 6.15 3.30
N PHE A 51 -7.93 6.59 4.43
CA PHE A 51 -7.20 7.86 4.51
C PHE A 51 -5.85 7.80 3.80
N ASP A 52 -5.19 6.64 3.84
CA ASP A 52 -3.97 6.41 3.08
C ASP A 52 -4.17 6.58 1.58
N SER A 53 -5.22 5.96 1.00
CA SER A 53 -5.54 6.11 -0.42
C SER A 53 -5.90 7.54 -0.81
N GLN A 54 -6.65 8.25 0.04
CA GLN A 54 -6.94 9.67 -0.17
C GLN A 54 -5.65 10.49 -0.30
N GLN A 55 -4.67 10.30 0.58
CA GLN A 55 -3.41 11.07 0.54
C GLN A 55 -2.51 10.71 -0.64
N ILE A 56 -2.57 9.48 -1.16
CA ILE A 56 -1.84 9.07 -2.37
C ILE A 56 -2.32 9.86 -3.59
N PHE A 57 -3.63 9.88 -3.79
CA PHE A 57 -4.24 10.36 -5.04
C PHE A 57 -4.71 11.82 -4.96
N ILE A 58 -4.68 12.48 -3.80
CA ILE A 58 -5.14 13.88 -3.63
C ILE A 58 -4.47 14.84 -4.61
N THR A 59 -3.20 14.60 -4.92
CA THR A 59 -2.41 15.39 -5.87
C THR A 59 -3.05 15.45 -7.25
N VAL A 60 -3.74 14.38 -7.69
CA VAL A 60 -4.44 14.34 -8.99
C VAL A 60 -5.39 15.53 -9.12
N PHE A 61 -6.06 15.92 -8.03
CA PHE A 61 -6.99 17.04 -7.97
C PHE A 61 -6.33 18.37 -7.61
N THR A 62 -5.41 18.41 -6.64
CA THR A 62 -4.83 19.68 -6.15
C THR A 62 -3.91 20.34 -7.15
N ASP A 63 -3.23 19.52 -7.96
CA ASP A 63 -2.25 19.97 -8.95
C ASP A 63 -2.86 19.94 -10.36
N ALA A 64 -4.19 19.92 -10.47
CA ALA A 64 -4.89 20.01 -11.75
C ALA A 64 -4.66 21.39 -12.38
N TYR A 65 -4.38 21.41 -13.69
CA TYR A 65 -4.21 22.65 -14.42
C TYR A 65 -5.57 23.35 -14.54
N PRO A 66 -5.72 24.59 -14.04
CA PRO A 66 -6.97 25.30 -14.20
C PRO A 66 -7.20 25.67 -15.66
N THR A 67 -8.46 25.76 -16.08
CA THR A 67 -8.79 26.40 -17.36
C THR A 67 -8.68 27.91 -17.23
N TRP A 68 -8.46 28.61 -18.34
CA TRP A 68 -8.20 30.04 -18.37
C TRP A 68 -8.92 30.67 -19.57
N HIS A 69 -9.24 31.96 -19.47
CA HIS A 69 -9.85 32.73 -20.54
C HIS A 69 -9.07 34.04 -20.76
N CYS A 70 -9.10 34.53 -22.00
CA CYS A 70 -8.55 35.85 -22.31
C CYS A 70 -9.52 36.94 -21.83
N LEU A 71 -8.98 38.00 -21.23
CA LEU A 71 -9.70 39.23 -20.91
C LEU A 71 -9.76 40.16 -22.11
N ASP A 72 -8.71 40.16 -22.94
CA ASP A 72 -8.64 40.92 -24.18
C ASP A 72 -8.32 39.99 -25.36
N HIS A 73 -9.35 39.73 -26.17
CA HIS A 73 -9.24 38.88 -27.36
C HIS A 73 -8.42 39.50 -28.50
N THR A 74 -8.01 40.77 -28.39
CA THR A 74 -7.11 41.39 -29.36
C THR A 74 -5.64 41.01 -29.10
N VAL A 75 -5.30 40.69 -27.86
CA VAL A 75 -3.93 40.33 -27.42
C VAL A 75 -3.76 38.81 -27.31
N CYS A 76 -4.85 38.08 -27.09
CA CYS A 76 -4.82 36.70 -26.65
C CYS A 76 -5.82 35.83 -27.41
N ASN A 77 -5.35 34.70 -27.94
CA ASN A 77 -6.21 33.68 -28.54
C ASN A 77 -5.93 32.34 -27.84
N PRO A 78 -6.89 31.79 -27.08
CA PRO A 78 -6.66 30.60 -26.26
C PRO A 78 -6.32 29.34 -27.07
N ALA A 79 -6.50 29.37 -28.38
CA ALA A 79 -6.17 28.27 -29.29
C ALA A 79 -4.71 28.28 -29.80
N THR A 80 -3.98 29.40 -29.74
CA THR A 80 -2.70 29.56 -30.46
C THR A 80 -1.56 30.18 -29.64
N THR A 81 -1.85 30.90 -28.56
CA THR A 81 -0.81 31.58 -27.75
C THR A 81 -0.49 30.83 -26.46
N ASP A 82 0.80 30.68 -26.16
CA ASP A 82 1.27 30.17 -24.86
C ASP A 82 1.00 31.23 -23.77
N ILE A 83 0.41 30.82 -22.65
CA ILE A 83 0.16 31.68 -21.48
C ILE A 83 1.45 32.38 -21.02
N CYS A 84 2.59 31.71 -21.18
CA CYS A 84 3.87 32.22 -20.71
C CYS A 84 4.44 33.37 -21.53
N GLU A 85 3.93 33.57 -22.75
CA GLU A 85 4.31 34.69 -23.61
C GLU A 85 3.34 35.87 -23.47
N LEU A 86 2.22 35.69 -22.75
CA LEU A 86 1.19 36.70 -22.57
C LEU A 86 1.41 37.53 -21.30
N PRO A 87 1.16 38.85 -21.34
CA PRO A 87 1.16 39.66 -20.14
C PRO A 87 0.02 39.23 -19.20
N ARG A 88 0.29 39.21 -17.90
CA ARG A 88 -0.66 38.74 -16.86
C ARG A 88 -1.98 39.52 -16.80
N SER A 89 -2.04 40.70 -17.44
CA SER A 89 -3.26 41.51 -17.56
C SER A 89 -4.18 41.07 -18.70
N ALA A 90 -3.72 40.21 -19.62
CA ALA A 90 -4.47 39.82 -20.81
C ALA A 90 -5.35 38.57 -20.61
N TRP A 91 -5.22 37.86 -19.48
CA TRP A 91 -5.91 36.61 -19.22
C TRP A 91 -6.20 36.39 -17.73
N GLU A 92 -7.20 35.58 -17.41
CA GLU A 92 -7.57 35.19 -16.04
C GLU A 92 -7.92 33.69 -15.96
N TRP A 93 -7.70 33.08 -14.79
CA TRP A 93 -8.09 31.70 -14.51
C TRP A 93 -9.62 31.56 -14.35
N ASP A 94 -10.20 30.51 -14.92
CA ASP A 94 -11.63 30.23 -14.82
C ASP A 94 -12.03 29.78 -13.41
N GLY A 95 -12.99 30.51 -12.83
CA GLY A 95 -13.55 30.20 -11.52
C GLY A 95 -12.67 30.63 -10.35
N GLY A 96 -11.77 31.60 -10.55
CA GLY A 96 -11.24 32.40 -9.45
C GLY A 96 -12.36 33.21 -8.81
N PHE A 97 -12.49 33.17 -7.50
CA PHE A 97 -13.34 34.13 -6.79
C PHE A 97 -12.68 35.50 -6.94
N LYS A 98 -13.33 36.44 -7.67
CA LYS A 98 -12.92 37.83 -7.94
C LYS A 98 -11.55 38.19 -7.36
N GLY A 99 -10.49 38.04 -8.16
CA GLY A 99 -9.14 38.53 -7.83
C GLY A 99 -8.26 37.61 -6.96
N LYS A 100 -8.64 36.36 -6.69
CA LYS A 100 -7.73 35.37 -6.05
C LYS A 100 -7.48 34.14 -6.92
N THR A 101 -6.21 33.95 -7.27
CA THR A 101 -5.60 32.85 -8.06
C THR A 101 -5.53 31.51 -7.30
N GLY A 102 -6.54 31.14 -6.51
CA GLY A 102 -6.43 30.09 -5.48
C GLY A 102 -7.06 28.72 -5.79
N LYS A 103 -7.35 28.40 -7.06
CA LYS A 103 -8.10 27.18 -7.41
C LYS A 103 -7.25 25.92 -7.39
N SER A 104 -6.00 25.99 -7.86
CA SER A 104 -5.04 24.89 -7.80
C SER A 104 -3.67 25.35 -7.31
N VAL A 105 -2.83 24.39 -6.94
CA VAL A 105 -1.44 24.64 -6.52
C VAL A 105 -0.68 25.40 -7.62
N ILE A 106 -0.99 25.11 -8.89
CA ILE A 106 -0.35 25.74 -10.04
C ILE A 106 -0.70 27.22 -10.13
N SER A 107 -1.99 27.57 -10.04
CA SER A 107 -2.44 28.96 -10.17
C SER A 107 -1.99 29.83 -9.01
N GLU A 108 -1.83 29.23 -7.82
CA GLU A 108 -1.56 30.01 -6.61
C GLU A 108 -0.08 30.31 -6.40
N PHE A 109 0.79 29.37 -6.74
CA PHE A 109 2.24 29.56 -6.66
C PHE A 109 2.85 30.02 -7.99
N ASP A 110 2.03 30.46 -8.94
CA ASP A 110 2.42 30.93 -10.27
C ASP A 110 3.37 29.97 -11.01
N LEU A 111 3.02 28.68 -10.96
CA LEU A 111 3.88 27.61 -11.47
C LEU A 111 3.71 27.35 -12.96
N GLU A 112 2.77 27.98 -13.64
CA GLU A 112 2.45 27.77 -15.05
C GLU A 112 3.69 27.81 -15.95
N CYS A 113 4.55 28.81 -15.76
CA CYS A 113 5.74 29.06 -16.57
C CYS A 113 7.04 28.58 -15.93
N SER A 114 6.94 27.96 -14.75
CA SER A 114 8.09 27.37 -14.08
C SER A 114 8.53 26.08 -14.77
N SER A 115 9.77 25.67 -14.52
CA SER A 115 10.33 24.44 -15.10
C SER A 115 9.49 23.21 -14.75
N SER A 116 9.50 22.20 -15.63
CA SER A 116 8.81 20.94 -15.38
C SER A 116 9.26 20.23 -14.09
N PHE A 117 10.51 20.48 -13.68
CA PHE A 117 11.02 20.03 -12.40
C PHE A 117 10.30 20.67 -11.21
N LEU A 118 10.14 22.01 -11.20
CA LEU A 118 9.51 22.71 -10.08
C LEU A 118 8.02 22.33 -9.92
N ARG A 119 7.33 22.07 -11.05
CA ARG A 119 5.93 21.63 -11.07
C ARG A 119 5.76 20.20 -10.52
N GLY A 120 6.68 19.29 -10.83
CA GLY A 120 6.64 17.91 -10.33
C GLY A 120 7.15 17.74 -8.89
N LEU A 121 7.92 18.72 -8.39
CA LEU A 121 8.65 18.63 -7.12
C LEU A 121 7.78 18.27 -5.90
N PRO A 122 6.60 18.87 -5.65
CA PRO A 122 5.81 18.54 -4.46
C PRO A 122 5.37 17.08 -4.40
N THR A 123 4.96 16.54 -5.55
CA THR A 123 4.50 15.15 -5.68
C THR A 123 5.65 14.17 -5.59
N SER A 124 6.77 14.48 -6.24
CA SER A 124 8.00 13.68 -6.10
C SER A 124 8.51 13.69 -4.66
N ALA A 125 8.41 14.82 -3.94
CA ALA A 125 8.80 14.92 -2.53
C ALA A 125 7.92 14.04 -1.63
N PHE A 126 6.63 13.90 -1.90
CA PHE A 126 5.75 12.96 -1.20
C PHE A 126 6.20 11.49 -1.37
N TYR A 127 6.53 11.06 -2.59
CA TYR A 127 7.05 9.72 -2.81
C TYR A 127 8.46 9.53 -2.23
N MET A 128 9.31 10.55 -2.29
CA MET A 128 10.64 10.52 -1.64
C MET A 128 10.53 10.38 -0.12
N GLY A 129 9.61 11.13 0.49
CA GLY A 129 9.26 10.98 1.91
C GLY A 129 8.83 9.55 2.23
N SER A 130 7.98 8.97 1.38
CA SER A 130 7.55 7.58 1.52
C SER A 130 8.73 6.58 1.45
N ILE A 131 9.74 6.85 0.63
CA ILE A 131 10.94 6.01 0.55
C ILE A 131 11.78 6.08 1.83
N VAL A 132 12.08 7.31 2.26
CA VAL A 132 12.88 7.57 3.47
C VAL A 132 12.16 7.03 4.70
N GLY A 133 10.86 7.31 4.84
CA GLY A 133 10.02 6.79 5.92
C GLY A 133 9.89 5.28 5.87
N GLY A 134 9.90 4.68 4.68
CA GLY A 134 9.84 3.24 4.51
C GLY A 134 11.03 2.54 5.13
N VAL A 135 12.23 3.06 4.90
CA VAL A 135 13.46 2.55 5.48
C VAL A 135 13.52 2.85 6.98
N LEU A 136 13.34 4.11 7.38
CA LEU A 136 13.53 4.52 8.78
C LEU A 136 12.45 3.99 9.73
N LEU A 137 11.19 3.94 9.31
CA LEU A 137 10.11 3.39 10.13
C LEU A 137 10.11 1.85 10.16
N SER A 138 10.75 1.19 9.19
CA SER A 138 10.91 -0.27 9.20
C SER A 138 12.01 -0.77 10.14
N THR A 139 12.99 0.08 10.48
CA THR A 139 14.09 -0.29 11.38
C THR A 139 13.72 -0.11 12.86
N ILE A 140 12.53 0.44 13.15
CA ILE A 140 12.04 0.55 14.52
C ILE A 140 11.94 -0.88 15.11
N PRO A 141 12.65 -1.18 16.22
CA PRO A 141 12.64 -2.51 16.80
C PRO A 141 11.22 -2.92 17.20
N ASP A 142 10.85 -4.17 16.91
CA ASP A 142 9.52 -4.71 17.22
C ASP A 142 9.14 -4.60 18.71
N GLY A 143 10.10 -4.48 19.62
CA GLY A 143 9.86 -4.28 21.06
C GLY A 143 9.83 -2.83 21.54
N PHE A 144 10.08 -1.83 20.69
CA PHE A 144 10.18 -0.43 21.13
C PHE A 144 8.81 0.24 21.27
N LEU A 145 7.92 0.04 20.29
CA LEU A 145 6.58 0.63 20.25
C LEU A 145 5.58 -0.45 19.81
N GLY A 146 4.43 -0.52 20.48
CA GLY A 146 3.35 -1.42 20.11
C GLY A 146 2.78 -1.12 18.71
N ARG A 147 2.19 -2.14 18.07
CA ARG A 147 1.65 -2.03 16.70
C ARG A 147 0.52 -0.99 16.61
N LYS A 148 -0.33 -0.89 17.64
CA LYS A 148 -1.37 0.15 17.75
C LYS A 148 -0.75 1.55 17.82
N GLN A 149 0.28 1.72 18.65
CA GLN A 149 0.93 3.02 18.85
C GLN A 149 1.62 3.50 17.58
N LEU A 150 2.32 2.61 16.87
CA LEU A 150 2.95 2.92 15.58
C LEU A 150 1.93 3.37 14.53
N LEU A 151 0.79 2.67 14.44
CA LEU A 151 -0.29 3.07 13.55
C LEU A 151 -0.87 4.45 13.94
N PHE A 152 -1.12 4.66 15.24
CA PHE A 152 -1.62 5.94 15.75
C PHE A 152 -0.67 7.11 15.44
N LEU A 153 0.63 6.95 15.70
CA LEU A 153 1.64 7.99 15.46
C LEU A 153 1.74 8.31 13.96
N SER A 154 1.73 7.28 13.11
CA SER A 154 1.76 7.42 11.66
C SER A 154 0.53 8.18 11.14
N THR A 155 -0.69 7.75 11.49
CA THR A 155 -1.93 8.40 11.03
C THR A 155 -2.09 9.81 11.60
N SER A 156 -1.71 10.03 12.87
CA SER A 156 -1.77 11.36 13.49
C SER A 156 -0.77 12.32 12.84
N THR A 157 0.46 11.89 12.60
CA THR A 157 1.47 12.72 11.93
C THR A 157 1.02 13.07 10.51
N MET A 158 0.48 12.09 9.77
CA MET A 158 -0.08 12.29 8.44
C MET A 158 -1.22 13.32 8.45
N SER A 159 -2.13 13.25 9.42
CA SER A 159 -3.24 14.20 9.53
C SER A 159 -2.77 15.61 9.93
N VAL A 160 -1.94 15.75 10.96
CA VAL A 160 -1.43 17.04 11.43
C VAL A 160 -0.63 17.75 10.33
N THR A 161 0.21 17.02 9.61
CA THR A 161 0.97 17.57 8.48
C THR A 161 0.05 17.94 7.31
N GLY A 162 -0.98 17.13 7.03
CA GLY A 162 -2.00 17.44 6.02
C GLY A 162 -2.83 18.69 6.36
N ILE A 163 -3.20 18.90 7.62
CA ILE A 163 -3.85 20.14 8.09
C ILE A 163 -2.87 21.31 7.98
N SER A 164 -1.59 21.10 8.28
CA SER A 164 -0.56 22.15 8.18
C SER A 164 -0.36 22.67 6.75
N ILE A 165 -0.65 21.85 5.72
CA ILE A 165 -0.64 22.27 4.31
C ILE A 165 -1.63 23.43 4.06
N PHE A 166 -2.73 23.51 4.82
CA PHE A 166 -3.66 24.62 4.72
C PHE A 166 -2.98 25.99 4.99
N PHE A 167 -1.98 26.01 5.87
CA PHE A 167 -1.28 27.23 6.26
C PHE A 167 -0.05 27.52 5.40
N SER A 168 0.26 26.70 4.38
CA SER A 168 1.45 26.90 3.56
C SER A 168 1.30 28.11 2.65
N SER A 169 2.14 29.14 2.90
CA SER A 169 2.21 30.36 2.08
C SER A 169 3.27 30.28 0.98
N ASN A 170 4.24 29.38 1.10
CA ASN A 170 5.37 29.25 0.17
C ASN A 170 5.45 27.83 -0.42
N ILE A 171 5.86 27.72 -1.69
CA ILE A 171 6.04 26.41 -2.35
C ILE A 171 7.00 25.49 -1.57
N TRP A 172 8.10 26.02 -1.04
CA TRP A 172 9.07 25.23 -0.27
C TRP A 172 8.47 24.64 1.01
N SER A 173 7.62 25.41 1.70
CA SER A 173 6.89 24.90 2.87
C SER A 173 5.90 23.80 2.47
N TYR A 174 5.22 23.95 1.32
CA TYR A 174 4.32 22.93 0.78
C TYR A 174 5.08 21.64 0.41
N VAL A 175 6.22 21.75 -0.26
CA VAL A 175 7.10 20.61 -0.63
C VAL A 175 7.58 19.87 0.61
N PHE A 176 8.03 20.59 1.65
CA PHE A 176 8.48 19.98 2.90
C PHE A 176 7.33 19.27 3.63
N LEU A 177 6.15 19.88 3.70
CA LEU A 177 4.98 19.25 4.31
C LEU A 177 4.54 18.01 3.52
N LYS A 178 4.57 18.04 2.19
CA LYS A 178 4.33 16.87 1.32
C LYS A 178 5.31 15.73 1.60
N PHE A 179 6.59 16.05 1.78
CA PHE A 179 7.60 15.07 2.19
C PHE A 179 7.24 14.44 3.55
N LEU A 180 6.84 15.23 4.55
CA LEU A 180 6.44 14.72 5.85
C LEU A 180 5.18 13.84 5.81
N VAL A 181 4.17 14.22 5.01
CA VAL A 181 2.97 13.38 4.79
C VAL A 181 3.38 12.02 4.21
N GLY A 182 4.24 12.02 3.18
CA GLY A 182 4.76 10.80 2.57
C GLY A 182 5.56 9.94 3.56
N PHE A 183 6.42 10.57 4.36
CA PHE A 183 7.20 9.92 5.41
C PHE A 183 6.30 9.21 6.42
N ALA A 184 5.29 9.91 6.95
CA ALA A 184 4.36 9.37 7.94
C ALA A 184 3.53 8.20 7.39
N ARG A 185 3.13 8.28 6.12
CA ARG A 185 2.30 7.26 5.45
C ARG A 185 3.01 5.92 5.21
N SER A 186 4.34 5.91 5.05
CA SER A 186 5.04 4.81 4.40
C SER A 186 4.74 3.41 4.97
N GLN A 187 4.60 3.31 6.30
CA GLN A 187 4.35 2.05 7.00
C GLN A 187 2.91 1.87 7.52
N THR A 188 2.00 2.82 7.27
CA THR A 188 0.59 2.75 7.76
C THR A 188 -0.07 1.43 7.40
N CYS A 189 -0.02 1.04 6.12
CA CYS A 189 -0.64 -0.19 5.65
C CYS A 189 -0.04 -1.44 6.31
N THR A 190 1.28 -1.43 6.52
CA THR A 190 2.01 -2.55 7.12
C THR A 190 1.60 -2.73 8.57
N TYR A 191 1.60 -1.64 9.35
CA TYR A 191 1.20 -1.66 10.77
C TYR A 191 -0.25 -2.10 10.93
N ALA A 192 -1.16 -1.59 10.11
CA ALA A 192 -2.57 -1.96 10.15
C ALA A 192 -2.80 -3.43 9.76
N LEU A 193 -2.13 -3.96 8.72
CA LEU A 193 -2.26 -5.38 8.35
C LEU A 193 -1.70 -6.32 9.41
N VAL A 194 -0.54 -6.01 9.97
CA VAL A 194 0.07 -6.81 11.04
C VAL A 194 -0.86 -6.83 12.24
N LEU A 195 -1.35 -5.67 12.68
CA LEU A 195 -2.26 -5.53 13.81
C LEU A 195 -3.58 -6.29 13.62
N ILE A 196 -4.15 -6.29 12.40
CA ILE A 196 -5.34 -7.10 12.09
C ILE A 196 -4.99 -8.60 12.12
N SER A 197 -3.88 -8.99 11.51
CA SER A 197 -3.49 -10.41 11.41
C SER A 197 -3.15 -11.05 12.76
N GLU A 198 -2.68 -10.24 13.72
CA GLU A 198 -2.35 -10.66 15.08
C GLU A 198 -3.55 -10.67 16.04
N ARG A 199 -4.73 -10.21 15.59
CA ARG A 199 -5.98 -10.22 16.38
C ARG A 199 -7.03 -11.21 15.86
N VAL A 200 -6.69 -11.99 14.84
CA VAL A 200 -7.61 -12.91 14.19
C VAL A 200 -6.96 -14.29 14.10
N SER A 201 -7.76 -15.33 14.33
CA SER A 201 -7.34 -16.72 14.16
C SER A 201 -6.89 -17.02 12.74
N THR A 202 -6.08 -18.06 12.60
CA THR A 202 -5.48 -18.43 11.31
C THR A 202 -6.55 -18.77 10.26
N ARG A 203 -7.71 -19.29 10.67
CA ARG A 203 -8.86 -19.58 9.80
C ARG A 203 -9.46 -18.34 9.13
N TRP A 204 -9.62 -17.25 9.88
CA TRP A 204 -10.29 -16.03 9.40
C TRP A 204 -9.31 -14.99 8.85
N ARG A 205 -8.01 -15.14 9.10
CA ARG A 205 -6.96 -14.20 8.72
C ARG A 205 -7.03 -13.74 7.25
N PRO A 206 -7.17 -14.60 6.23
CA PRO A 206 -7.21 -14.14 4.84
C PRO A 206 -8.41 -13.24 4.52
N ARG A 207 -9.57 -13.51 5.13
CA ARG A 207 -10.78 -12.69 4.95
C ARG A 207 -10.64 -11.36 5.68
N ALA A 208 -10.09 -11.40 6.90
CA ALA A 208 -9.86 -10.20 7.71
C ALA A 208 -8.88 -9.22 7.05
N THR A 209 -7.80 -9.72 6.42
CA THR A 209 -6.82 -8.88 5.73
C THR A 209 -7.31 -8.33 4.40
N MET A 210 -8.37 -8.88 3.79
CA MET A 210 -9.01 -8.33 2.59
C MET A 210 -9.84 -7.07 2.88
N ILE A 211 -10.46 -6.96 4.05
CA ILE A 211 -11.32 -5.83 4.42
C ILE A 211 -10.61 -4.46 4.29
N PRO A 212 -9.38 -4.27 4.82
CA PRO A 212 -8.62 -3.03 4.63
C PRO A 212 -8.38 -2.65 3.17
N PHE A 213 -8.16 -3.63 2.28
CA PHE A 213 -7.98 -3.35 0.86
C PHE A 213 -9.28 -2.88 0.19
N THR A 214 -10.44 -3.41 0.61
CA THR A 214 -11.73 -2.86 0.17
C THR A 214 -11.93 -1.44 0.66
N LEU A 215 -11.56 -1.14 1.92
CA LEU A 215 -11.61 0.21 2.49
C LEU A 215 -10.66 1.18 1.78
N PHE A 216 -9.50 0.71 1.31
CA PHE A 216 -8.60 1.48 0.46
C PHE A 216 -9.30 1.99 -0.80
N VAL A 217 -10.00 1.09 -1.50
CA VAL A 217 -10.74 1.42 -2.72
C VAL A 217 -11.90 2.37 -2.44
N LEU A 218 -12.64 2.15 -1.36
CA LEU A 218 -13.71 3.06 -0.93
C LEU A 218 -13.14 4.44 -0.58
N GLY A 219 -11.97 4.50 0.06
CA GLY A 219 -11.24 5.74 0.33
C GLY A 219 -10.84 6.47 -0.96
N PHE A 220 -10.33 5.74 -1.95
CA PHE A 220 -9.93 6.30 -3.23
C PHE A 220 -11.15 6.85 -3.99
N MET A 221 -12.26 6.10 -4.03
CA MET A 221 -13.50 6.56 -4.64
C MET A 221 -14.12 7.75 -3.89
N SER A 222 -14.05 7.75 -2.55
CA SER A 222 -14.53 8.85 -1.72
C SER A 222 -13.77 10.15 -1.98
N LEU A 223 -12.46 10.07 -2.27
CA LEU A 223 -11.64 11.23 -2.63
C LEU A 223 -12.22 11.96 -3.85
N SER A 224 -12.57 11.21 -4.90
CA SER A 224 -13.18 11.77 -6.11
C SER A 224 -14.51 12.46 -5.83
N GLY A 225 -15.33 11.87 -4.94
CA GLY A 225 -16.58 12.48 -4.48
C GLY A 225 -16.35 13.77 -3.69
N ILE A 226 -15.43 13.76 -2.73
CA ILE A 226 -15.07 14.95 -1.93
C ILE A 226 -14.51 16.04 -2.83
N ALA A 227 -13.64 15.69 -3.78
CA ALA A 227 -13.05 16.63 -4.74
C ALA A 227 -14.11 17.24 -5.66
N TYR A 228 -15.13 16.48 -6.06
CA TYR A 228 -16.25 16.98 -6.85
C TYR A 228 -17.11 17.97 -6.05
N LEU A 229 -17.38 17.69 -4.79
CA LEU A 229 -18.10 18.61 -3.90
C LEU A 229 -17.29 19.88 -3.62
N ALA A 230 -15.97 19.76 -3.46
CA ALA A 230 -15.05 20.86 -3.22
C ALA A 230 -14.58 21.58 -4.49
N ARG A 231 -15.15 21.29 -5.68
CA ARG A 231 -14.68 21.81 -6.98
C ARG A 231 -14.65 23.34 -7.11
N HIS A 232 -15.49 24.02 -6.33
CA HIS A 232 -15.59 25.49 -6.30
C HIS A 232 -14.78 26.13 -5.16
N ALA A 233 -14.18 25.31 -4.29
CA ALA A 233 -13.35 25.76 -3.20
C ALA A 233 -11.86 25.74 -3.60
N SER A 234 -11.01 26.38 -2.79
CA SER A 234 -9.56 26.26 -2.96
C SER A 234 -9.09 24.83 -2.74
N TRP A 235 -8.04 24.41 -3.47
CA TRP A 235 -7.35 23.13 -3.30
C TRP A 235 -6.96 22.83 -1.84
N ARG A 236 -6.72 23.86 -1.01
CA ARG A 236 -6.43 23.70 0.41
C ARG A 236 -7.57 23.11 1.22
N VAL A 237 -8.82 23.41 0.84
CA VAL A 237 -10.01 22.88 1.50
C VAL A 237 -10.09 21.36 1.30
N LEU A 238 -9.59 20.85 0.18
CA LEU A 238 -9.53 19.40 -0.06
C LEU A 238 -8.60 18.68 0.93
N TYR A 239 -7.48 19.29 1.33
CA TYR A 239 -6.64 18.77 2.41
C TYR A 239 -7.37 18.79 3.76
N LEU A 240 -8.11 19.85 4.08
CA LEU A 240 -8.91 19.87 5.32
C LEU A 240 -10.00 18.78 5.32
N CYS A 241 -10.74 18.63 4.22
CA CYS A 241 -11.81 17.64 4.11
C CYS A 241 -11.32 16.19 4.22
N THR A 242 -10.05 15.90 3.92
CA THR A 242 -9.48 14.55 4.02
C THR A 242 -8.70 14.36 5.32
N SER A 243 -7.89 15.35 5.73
CA SER A 243 -7.03 15.26 6.91
C SER A 243 -7.80 15.44 8.23
N VAL A 244 -8.87 16.24 8.30
CA VAL A 244 -9.67 16.38 9.54
C VAL A 244 -10.37 15.06 9.91
N PRO A 245 -11.07 14.36 8.99
CA PRO A 245 -11.59 13.03 9.29
C PRO A 245 -10.50 12.02 9.68
N ALA A 246 -9.30 12.11 9.09
CA ALA A 246 -8.16 11.28 9.49
C ALA A 246 -7.65 11.58 10.92
N ALA A 247 -7.69 12.85 11.37
CA ALA A 247 -7.37 13.22 12.76
C ALA A 247 -8.41 12.66 13.73
N VAL A 248 -9.70 12.80 13.38
CA VAL A 248 -10.78 12.22 14.19
C VAL A 248 -10.58 10.71 14.29
N HIS A 249 -10.31 10.04 13.18
CA HIS A 249 -10.01 8.61 13.16
C HIS A 249 -8.79 8.24 14.00
N SER A 250 -7.70 9.02 13.98
CA SER A 250 -6.53 8.72 14.81
C SER A 250 -6.85 8.83 16.31
N ILE A 251 -7.70 9.78 16.71
CA ILE A 251 -8.22 9.87 18.08
C ILE A 251 -9.07 8.62 18.41
N PHE A 252 -9.96 8.20 17.51
CA PHE A 252 -10.73 6.96 17.70
C PHE A 252 -9.82 5.72 17.81
N LEU A 253 -8.76 5.63 17.01
CA LEU A 253 -7.77 4.55 17.11
C LEU A 253 -7.09 4.54 18.48
N LEU A 254 -6.75 5.70 19.04
CA LEU A 254 -6.09 5.78 20.35
C LEU A 254 -6.97 5.20 21.47
N PHE A 255 -8.25 5.56 21.49
CA PHE A 255 -9.16 5.17 22.58
C PHE A 255 -9.78 3.78 22.39
N PHE A 256 -10.18 3.41 21.16
CA PHE A 256 -10.99 2.22 20.93
C PHE A 256 -10.19 1.02 20.37
N ALA A 257 -9.04 1.24 19.73
CA ALA A 257 -8.25 0.13 19.23
C ALA A 257 -7.56 -0.59 20.39
N LEU A 258 -7.50 -1.93 20.32
CA LEU A 258 -6.78 -2.75 21.31
C LEU A 258 -5.33 -3.00 20.86
N GLU A 259 -4.41 -3.37 21.73
CA GLU A 259 -3.07 -3.77 21.25
C GLU A 259 -3.08 -5.22 20.74
N SER A 260 -2.03 -5.65 20.04
CA SER A 260 -1.87 -7.06 19.65
C SER A 260 -1.64 -7.97 20.87
N PRO A 261 -2.48 -9.01 21.08
CA PRO A 261 -2.28 -10.00 22.14
C PRO A 261 -0.94 -10.72 22.04
N ARG A 262 -0.51 -11.02 20.81
CA ARG A 262 0.77 -11.71 20.55
C ARG A 262 1.97 -10.83 20.89
N TRP A 263 1.90 -9.55 20.53
CA TRP A 263 2.94 -8.59 20.88
C TRP A 263 3.06 -8.43 22.40
N LEU A 264 1.93 -8.30 23.11
CA LEU A 264 1.90 -8.20 24.58
C LEU A 264 2.50 -9.45 25.24
N HIS A 265 2.17 -10.65 24.73
CA HIS A 265 2.77 -11.89 25.22
C HIS A 265 4.29 -11.93 25.01
N LEU A 266 4.78 -11.53 23.84
CA LEU A 266 6.22 -11.45 23.54
C LEU A 266 6.97 -10.41 24.39
N GLN A 267 6.28 -9.36 24.87
CA GLN A 267 6.83 -8.40 25.83
C GLN A 267 6.78 -8.88 27.29
N GLY A 268 6.24 -10.07 27.56
CA GLY A 268 6.04 -10.58 28.92
C GLY A 268 4.82 -10.00 29.64
N MET A 269 3.99 -9.21 28.96
CA MET A 269 2.80 -8.54 29.50
C MET A 269 1.55 -9.44 29.38
N ASN A 270 1.64 -10.66 29.92
CA ASN A 270 0.64 -11.72 29.74
C ASN A 270 -0.75 -11.35 30.29
N GLN A 271 -0.82 -10.60 31.39
CA GLN A 271 -2.09 -10.17 31.98
C GLN A 271 -2.87 -9.25 31.03
N GLU A 272 -2.18 -8.28 30.42
CA GLU A 272 -2.78 -7.39 29.43
C GLU A 272 -3.17 -8.14 28.15
N ALA A 273 -2.36 -9.10 27.71
CA ALA A 273 -2.68 -9.94 26.55
C ALA A 273 -4.02 -10.68 26.75
N ILE A 274 -4.24 -11.24 27.94
CA ILE A 274 -5.48 -11.94 28.30
C ILE A 274 -6.65 -10.95 28.40
N GLU A 275 -6.44 -9.77 28.99
CA GLU A 275 -7.50 -8.75 29.07
C GLU A 275 -7.96 -8.31 27.67
N VAL A 276 -7.02 -8.11 26.75
CA VAL A 276 -7.32 -7.82 25.35
C VAL A 276 -8.13 -8.96 24.74
N LEU A 277 -7.73 -10.23 24.92
CA LEU A 277 -8.49 -11.38 24.41
C LEU A 277 -9.92 -11.43 24.97
N LYS A 278 -10.12 -11.12 26.26
CA LYS A 278 -11.46 -11.03 26.88
C LYS A 278 -12.33 -9.94 26.25
N ARG A 279 -11.74 -8.80 25.86
CA ARG A 279 -12.47 -7.71 25.17
C ARG A 279 -12.79 -8.04 23.71
N ILE A 280 -11.91 -8.77 23.04
CA ILE A 280 -12.08 -9.20 21.65
C ILE A 280 -13.09 -10.34 21.52
N SER A 281 -13.04 -11.30 22.45
CA SER A 281 -13.90 -12.48 22.49
C SER A 281 -14.59 -12.61 23.85
N PRO A 282 -15.71 -11.90 24.06
CA PRO A 282 -16.43 -11.92 25.34
C PRO A 282 -17.03 -13.29 25.66
N GLU A 283 -17.36 -14.07 24.64
CA GLU A 283 -17.94 -15.42 24.76
C GLU A 283 -16.95 -16.41 25.39
N THR A 284 -15.65 -16.24 25.12
CA THR A 284 -14.59 -17.14 25.62
C THR A 284 -13.98 -16.66 26.94
N ARG A 285 -14.62 -15.70 27.62
CA ARG A 285 -14.10 -15.08 28.86
C ARG A 285 -13.89 -16.07 30.00
N ALA A 286 -14.83 -16.99 30.22
CA ALA A 286 -14.74 -18.01 31.28
C ALA A 286 -13.55 -18.95 31.07
N TYR A 287 -13.30 -19.36 29.82
CA TYR A 287 -12.12 -20.15 29.45
C TYR A 287 -10.82 -19.38 29.70
N LEU A 288 -10.75 -18.11 29.25
CA LEU A 288 -9.57 -17.26 29.45
C LEU A 288 -9.25 -17.04 30.94
N GLU A 289 -10.27 -16.98 31.81
CA GLU A 289 -10.09 -16.89 33.26
C GLU A 289 -9.47 -18.17 33.83
N SER A 290 -9.95 -19.33 33.41
CA SER A 290 -9.41 -20.63 33.86
C SER A 290 -7.96 -20.88 33.44
N VAL A 291 -7.55 -20.30 32.31
CA VAL A 291 -6.22 -20.52 31.71
C VAL A 291 -5.19 -19.47 32.15
N SER A 292 -5.67 -18.31 32.62
CA SER A 292 -4.80 -17.17 32.97
C SER A 292 -3.74 -17.50 34.03
N SER A 293 -4.10 -18.29 35.04
CA SER A 293 -3.18 -18.71 36.11
C SER A 293 -2.10 -19.65 35.60
N ARG A 294 -2.42 -20.55 34.66
CA ARG A 294 -1.48 -21.53 34.07
C ARG A 294 -0.43 -20.85 33.17
N LEU A 295 -0.85 -19.88 32.37
CA LEU A 295 0.05 -19.10 31.50
C LEU A 295 1.08 -18.29 32.30
N LEU A 296 0.70 -17.77 33.48
CA LEU A 296 1.59 -16.99 34.33
C LEU A 296 2.65 -17.86 35.03
N GLN A 297 2.37 -19.15 35.24
CA GLN A 297 3.33 -20.08 35.83
C GLN A 297 4.36 -20.63 34.83
N GLN A 298 4.01 -20.67 33.54
CA GLN A 298 4.82 -21.31 32.50
C GLN A 298 5.75 -20.32 31.77
N GLN A 299 6.28 -19.32 32.50
CA GLN A 299 7.10 -18.26 31.93
C GLN A 299 8.46 -18.79 31.45
N GLU A 300 8.49 -19.39 30.26
CA GLU A 300 9.73 -19.66 29.53
C GLU A 300 10.30 -18.33 29.04
N THR A 301 11.61 -18.16 29.25
CA THR A 301 12.41 -17.09 28.65
C THR A 301 12.10 -17.01 27.16
N PRO A 302 11.77 -15.82 26.61
CA PRO A 302 11.47 -15.70 25.20
C PRO A 302 12.69 -16.15 24.39
N GLU A 303 12.55 -17.28 23.66
CA GLU A 303 13.50 -17.64 22.62
C GLU A 303 13.55 -16.47 21.65
N GLN A 304 14.68 -15.77 21.62
CA GLN A 304 14.94 -14.76 20.63
C GLN A 304 14.96 -15.45 19.27
N ALA A 305 13.85 -15.34 18.53
CA ALA A 305 13.81 -15.76 17.14
C ALA A 305 15.02 -15.14 16.43
N PRO A 306 15.85 -15.94 15.73
CA PRO A 306 17.09 -15.44 15.15
C PRO A 306 16.78 -14.29 14.19
N ARG A 307 17.28 -13.10 14.53
CA ARG A 307 17.21 -11.92 13.67
C ARG A 307 18.17 -12.11 12.51
N TYR A 308 17.70 -12.74 11.45
CA TYR A 308 18.44 -12.76 10.19
C TYR A 308 18.62 -11.32 9.71
N THR A 309 19.86 -10.97 9.41
CA THR A 309 20.24 -9.58 9.14
C THR A 309 20.05 -9.33 7.66
N ILE A 310 19.57 -8.13 7.28
CA ILE A 310 19.40 -7.68 5.88
C ILE A 310 20.65 -7.98 5.02
N LYS A 311 21.83 -7.99 5.64
CA LYS A 311 23.12 -8.37 5.05
C LYS A 311 23.08 -9.74 4.37
N ASP A 312 22.38 -10.73 4.92
CA ASP A 312 22.32 -12.10 4.38
C ASP A 312 21.66 -12.14 2.99
N LEU A 313 20.72 -11.22 2.73
CA LEU A 313 20.07 -11.06 1.42
C LEU A 313 21.04 -10.56 0.34
N PHE A 314 21.99 -9.70 0.72
CA PHE A 314 22.96 -9.10 -0.19
C PHE A 314 24.25 -9.92 -0.35
N ILE A 315 24.56 -10.79 0.61
CA ILE A 315 25.74 -11.66 0.56
C ILE A 315 25.54 -12.79 -0.45
N ARG A 316 24.33 -13.38 -0.54
CA ARG A 316 24.07 -14.49 -1.46
C ARG A 316 23.73 -13.99 -2.86
N ASN A 317 24.58 -14.31 -3.85
CA ASN A 317 24.43 -13.87 -5.24
C ASN A 317 23.06 -14.21 -5.86
N TRP A 318 22.47 -15.36 -5.52
CA TRP A 318 21.15 -15.75 -6.04
C TRP A 318 20.04 -14.85 -5.50
N ALA A 319 20.09 -14.51 -4.21
CA ALA A 319 19.09 -13.69 -3.52
C ALA A 319 19.17 -12.25 -4.01
N PHE A 320 20.40 -11.71 -4.13
CA PHE A 320 20.67 -10.39 -4.68
C PHE A 320 20.14 -10.24 -6.12
N ARG A 321 20.42 -11.23 -6.99
CA ARG A 321 19.92 -11.21 -8.37
C ARG A 321 18.39 -11.22 -8.43
N ARG A 322 17.73 -12.05 -7.61
CA ARG A 322 16.26 -12.11 -7.55
C ARG A 322 15.67 -10.79 -7.07
N ILE A 323 16.20 -10.19 -6.00
CA ILE A 323 15.64 -8.96 -5.46
C ILE A 323 15.84 -7.78 -6.42
N MET A 324 16.98 -7.69 -7.10
CA MET A 324 17.20 -6.66 -8.13
C MET A 324 16.21 -6.79 -9.29
N VAL A 325 15.98 -8.00 -9.79
CA VAL A 325 14.97 -8.25 -10.84
C VAL A 325 13.57 -7.87 -10.37
N VAL A 326 13.20 -8.23 -9.15
CA VAL A 326 11.92 -7.83 -8.57
C VAL A 326 11.81 -6.31 -8.49
N MET A 327 12.84 -5.62 -7.99
CA MET A 327 12.83 -4.15 -7.92
C MET A 327 12.66 -3.49 -9.29
N ILE A 328 13.32 -4.02 -10.34
CA ILE A 328 13.15 -3.52 -11.72
C ILE A 328 11.71 -3.67 -12.19
N ILE A 329 11.11 -4.86 -12.03
CA ILE A 329 9.72 -5.12 -12.43
C ILE A 329 8.76 -4.19 -11.67
N MET A 330 8.97 -4.04 -10.36
CA MET A 330 8.13 -3.21 -9.49
C MET A 330 8.27 -1.72 -9.78
N PHE A 331 9.45 -1.25 -10.19
CA PHE A 331 9.65 0.11 -10.67
C PHE A 331 8.79 0.39 -11.91
N GLY A 332 8.76 -0.52 -12.89
CA GLY A 332 7.90 -0.41 -14.07
C GLY A 332 6.40 -0.42 -13.74
N LEU A 333 5.97 -1.37 -12.89
CA LEU A 333 4.58 -1.43 -12.41
C LEU A 333 4.18 -0.17 -11.63
N GLY A 334 5.10 0.37 -10.82
CA GLY A 334 4.90 1.57 -10.02
C GLY A 334 4.73 2.81 -10.87
N MET A 335 5.48 2.91 -11.97
CA MET A 335 5.32 4.00 -12.92
C MET A 335 3.94 3.98 -13.59
N SER A 336 3.42 2.81 -13.95
CA SER A 336 2.04 2.72 -14.47
C SER A 336 1.01 3.00 -13.38
N TYR A 337 1.11 2.36 -12.21
CA TYR A 337 0.11 2.50 -11.15
C TYR A 337 -0.03 3.94 -10.64
N TYR A 338 1.07 4.65 -10.38
CA TYR A 338 1.02 6.03 -9.91
C TYR A 338 0.99 7.06 -11.04
N GLY A 339 1.53 6.73 -12.21
CA GLY A 339 1.65 7.66 -13.34
C GLY A 339 0.39 7.75 -14.20
N VAL A 340 -0.33 6.65 -14.40
CA VAL A 340 -1.55 6.63 -15.20
C VAL A 340 -2.60 7.62 -14.68
N PRO A 341 -2.99 7.62 -13.38
CA PRO A 341 -3.91 8.62 -12.81
C PRO A 341 -3.43 10.07 -12.96
N LEU A 342 -2.10 10.30 -12.91
CA LEU A 342 -1.53 11.63 -13.14
C LEU A 342 -1.62 12.07 -14.62
N ALA A 343 -1.54 11.12 -15.57
CA ALA A 343 -1.58 11.36 -17.00
C ALA A 343 -3.01 11.42 -17.58
N VAL A 344 -4.01 10.85 -16.90
CA VAL A 344 -5.44 10.90 -17.26
C VAL A 344 -5.96 12.31 -17.46
N ARG A 345 -5.30 13.31 -16.86
CA ARG A 345 -5.55 14.74 -17.08
C ARG A 345 -5.50 15.17 -18.54
N ASP A 346 -4.70 14.50 -19.37
CA ASP A 346 -4.54 14.82 -20.79
C ASP A 346 -5.73 14.33 -21.63
N ILE A 347 -6.50 13.37 -21.11
CA ILE A 347 -7.72 12.89 -21.72
C ILE A 347 -8.83 13.88 -21.37
N LYS A 348 -9.52 14.46 -22.37
CA LYS A 348 -10.63 15.43 -22.22
C LYS A 348 -11.90 14.87 -21.55
N LEU A 349 -11.76 14.00 -20.55
CA LEU A 349 -12.83 13.51 -19.68
C LEU A 349 -12.78 14.25 -18.34
N SER A 350 -13.89 14.20 -17.58
CA SER A 350 -13.90 14.74 -16.23
C SER A 350 -12.98 13.94 -15.32
N ILE A 351 -11.99 14.61 -14.72
CA ILE A 351 -11.00 14.02 -13.79
C ILE A 351 -11.68 13.25 -12.64
N TYR A 352 -12.83 13.73 -12.16
CA TYR A 352 -13.59 13.06 -11.10
C TYR A 352 -14.13 11.69 -11.49
N LEU A 353 -14.65 11.56 -12.72
CA LEU A 353 -15.20 10.28 -13.21
C LEU A 353 -14.08 9.29 -13.49
N SER A 354 -12.99 9.74 -14.10
CA SER A 354 -11.87 8.87 -14.44
C SER A 354 -11.21 8.29 -13.21
N GLU A 355 -10.93 9.10 -12.18
CA GLU A 355 -10.36 8.63 -10.92
C GLU A 355 -11.32 7.70 -10.16
N SER A 356 -12.62 7.98 -10.19
CA SER A 356 -13.63 7.08 -9.59
C SER A 356 -13.66 5.71 -10.27
N LEU A 357 -13.54 5.67 -11.60
CA LEU A 357 -13.47 4.43 -12.37
C LEU A 357 -12.15 3.70 -12.13
N ASN A 358 -11.01 4.40 -12.05
CA ASN A 358 -9.74 3.82 -11.67
C ASN A 358 -9.82 3.14 -10.29
N ALA A 359 -10.42 3.80 -9.30
CA ALA A 359 -10.67 3.20 -7.99
C ALA A 359 -11.53 1.92 -8.11
N MET A 360 -12.65 1.97 -8.84
CA MET A 360 -13.57 0.85 -8.99
C MET A 360 -12.92 -0.37 -9.65
N VAL A 361 -12.04 -0.14 -10.62
CA VAL A 361 -11.32 -1.19 -11.36
C VAL A 361 -10.28 -1.90 -10.48
N GLU A 362 -9.90 -1.37 -9.31
CA GLU A 362 -9.11 -2.12 -8.34
C GLU A 362 -9.86 -3.32 -7.73
N LEU A 363 -11.19 -3.27 -7.58
CA LEU A 363 -11.96 -4.36 -6.94
C LEU A 363 -11.87 -5.69 -7.71
N PRO A 364 -12.08 -5.72 -9.04
CA PRO A 364 -11.88 -6.93 -9.84
C PRO A 364 -10.49 -7.56 -9.68
N SER A 365 -9.45 -6.75 -9.41
CA SER A 365 -8.08 -7.26 -9.28
C SER A 365 -7.94 -8.28 -8.14
N PHE A 366 -8.73 -8.14 -7.06
CA PHE A 366 -8.71 -9.07 -5.91
C PHE A 366 -9.35 -10.43 -6.23
N VAL A 367 -10.22 -10.50 -7.23
CA VAL A 367 -10.86 -11.74 -7.70
C VAL A 367 -10.05 -12.37 -8.82
N ILE A 368 -9.57 -11.57 -9.76
CA ILE A 368 -8.79 -12.04 -10.92
C ILE A 368 -7.44 -12.62 -10.48
N THR A 369 -6.77 -11.99 -9.50
CA THR A 369 -5.43 -12.44 -9.09
C THR A 369 -5.42 -13.88 -8.57
N PRO A 370 -6.26 -14.29 -7.61
CA PRO A 370 -6.32 -15.69 -7.17
C PRO A 370 -6.60 -16.68 -8.30
N ILE A 371 -7.52 -16.35 -9.21
CA ILE A 371 -7.85 -17.21 -10.37
C ILE A 371 -6.61 -17.40 -11.26
N LEU A 372 -5.86 -16.33 -11.51
CA LEU A 372 -4.62 -16.40 -12.28
C LEU A 372 -3.56 -17.25 -11.57
N LEU A 373 -3.44 -17.12 -10.25
CA LEU A 373 -2.50 -17.89 -9.44
C LEU A 373 -2.88 -19.39 -9.40
N GLU A 374 -4.15 -19.73 -9.36
CA GLU A 374 -4.56 -21.14 -9.36
C GLU A 374 -4.35 -21.79 -10.73
N ARG A 375 -4.76 -21.10 -11.81
CA ARG A 375 -4.81 -21.69 -13.15
C ARG A 375 -3.48 -21.65 -13.89
N PHE A 376 -2.70 -20.59 -13.73
CA PHE A 376 -1.49 -20.34 -14.53
C PHE A 376 -0.21 -20.39 -13.68
N ASN A 377 0.92 -20.40 -14.37
CA ASN A 377 2.27 -20.35 -13.80
C ASN A 377 2.63 -18.90 -13.41
N ARG A 378 3.34 -18.71 -12.30
CA ARG A 378 3.63 -17.38 -11.72
C ARG A 378 4.37 -16.49 -12.71
N ARG A 379 5.41 -17.04 -13.34
CA ARG A 379 6.24 -16.32 -14.31
C ARG A 379 5.44 -15.88 -15.53
N SER A 380 4.60 -16.77 -16.06
CA SER A 380 3.76 -16.48 -17.24
C SER A 380 2.68 -15.46 -16.92
N SER A 381 2.01 -15.57 -15.76
CA SER A 381 0.99 -14.63 -15.33
C SER A 381 1.53 -13.20 -15.23
N VAL A 382 2.69 -13.02 -14.60
CA VAL A 382 3.33 -11.70 -14.49
C VAL A 382 3.74 -11.17 -15.87
N LEU A 383 4.35 -12.00 -16.71
CA LEU A 383 4.79 -11.62 -18.05
C LEU A 383 3.61 -11.16 -18.92
N VAL A 384 2.57 -11.99 -19.05
CA VAL A 384 1.40 -11.70 -19.86
C VAL A 384 0.69 -10.45 -19.34
N ASN A 385 0.53 -10.34 -18.02
CA ASN A 385 -0.09 -9.17 -17.42
C ASN A 385 0.71 -7.87 -17.67
N ALA A 386 2.05 -7.92 -17.59
CA ALA A 386 2.89 -6.78 -17.89
C ALA A 386 2.81 -6.36 -19.36
N LEU A 387 2.83 -7.32 -20.29
CA LEU A 387 2.73 -7.07 -21.73
C LEU A 387 1.35 -6.53 -22.13
N VAL A 388 0.27 -7.09 -21.59
CA VAL A 388 -1.11 -6.60 -21.85
C VAL A 388 -1.30 -5.20 -21.29
N GLY A 389 -0.84 -4.94 -20.06
CA GLY A 389 -0.92 -3.62 -19.44
C GLY A 389 -0.06 -2.56 -20.15
N GLY A 390 1.13 -2.93 -20.61
CA GLY A 390 1.98 -2.01 -21.35
C GLY A 390 1.50 -1.76 -22.78
N ALA A 391 1.03 -2.79 -23.48
CA ALA A 391 0.45 -2.64 -24.83
C ALA A 391 -0.82 -1.77 -24.81
N SER A 392 -1.68 -1.93 -23.80
CA SER A 392 -2.86 -1.09 -23.63
C SER A 392 -2.49 0.38 -23.34
N GLY A 393 -1.47 0.65 -22.53
CA GLY A 393 -0.97 2.00 -22.30
C GLY A 393 -0.39 2.67 -23.56
N VAL A 394 0.38 1.93 -24.36
CA VAL A 394 0.91 2.43 -25.65
C VAL A 394 -0.22 2.65 -26.66
N LEU A 395 -1.19 1.74 -26.74
CA LEU A 395 -2.34 1.89 -27.64
C LEU A 395 -3.24 3.06 -27.21
N CYS A 396 -3.36 3.34 -25.91
CA CYS A 396 -4.04 4.52 -25.37
C CYS A 396 -3.43 5.81 -25.95
N PHE A 397 -2.10 5.92 -25.96
CA PHE A 397 -1.40 7.07 -26.57
C PHE A 397 -1.77 7.25 -28.05
N PHE A 398 -1.64 6.19 -28.86
CA PHE A 398 -1.98 6.27 -30.29
C PHE A 398 -3.44 6.64 -30.51
N LEU A 399 -4.39 6.03 -29.80
CA LEU A 399 -5.81 6.35 -29.96
C LEU A 399 -6.18 7.76 -29.48
N SER A 400 -5.48 8.27 -28.48
CA SER A 400 -5.63 9.66 -28.02
C SER A 400 -5.21 10.65 -29.12
N LEU A 401 -4.09 10.39 -29.81
CA LEU A 401 -3.66 11.19 -30.97
C LEU A 401 -4.68 11.18 -32.11
N PHE A 402 -5.34 10.06 -32.36
CA PHE A 402 -6.43 9.95 -33.36
C PHE A 402 -7.77 10.54 -32.89
N GLY A 403 -7.83 11.19 -31.73
CA GLY A 403 -9.05 11.81 -31.20
C GLY A 403 -10.10 10.82 -30.67
N ARG A 404 -9.78 9.52 -30.54
CA ARG A 404 -10.69 8.49 -30.02
C ARG A 404 -10.61 8.38 -28.49
N THR A 405 -10.93 9.48 -27.80
CA THR A 405 -10.76 9.63 -26.34
C THR A 405 -11.49 8.58 -25.50
N LYS A 406 -12.69 8.15 -25.90
CA LYS A 406 -13.48 7.13 -25.16
C LYS A 406 -12.79 5.76 -25.15
N ILE A 407 -12.22 5.34 -26.28
CA ILE A 407 -11.53 4.04 -26.41
C ILE A 407 -10.15 4.12 -25.75
N ALA A 408 -9.46 5.27 -25.89
CA ALA A 408 -8.21 5.53 -25.19
C ALA A 408 -8.39 5.40 -23.67
N PHE A 409 -9.44 6.00 -23.12
CA PHE A 409 -9.78 5.87 -21.70
C PHE A 409 -10.06 4.42 -21.29
N ALA A 410 -10.80 3.64 -22.09
CA ALA A 410 -11.02 2.23 -21.78
C ALA A 410 -9.71 1.42 -21.73
N LEU A 411 -8.74 1.72 -22.60
CA LEU A 411 -7.41 1.09 -22.57
C LEU A 411 -6.56 1.56 -21.40
N GLU A 412 -6.69 2.81 -20.99
CA GLU A 412 -6.06 3.34 -19.78
C GLU A 412 -6.53 2.56 -18.54
N LEU A 413 -7.84 2.35 -18.39
CA LEU A 413 -8.40 1.52 -17.31
C LEU A 413 -7.84 0.09 -17.31
N VAL A 414 -7.65 -0.51 -18.51
CA VAL A 414 -7.04 -1.84 -18.65
C VAL A 414 -5.57 -1.81 -18.21
N SER A 415 -4.82 -0.78 -18.60
CA SER A 415 -3.43 -0.60 -18.18
C SER A 415 -3.30 -0.47 -16.66
N PHE A 416 -4.17 0.35 -16.05
CA PHE A 416 -4.24 0.53 -14.60
C PHE A 416 -4.61 -0.77 -13.87
N LEU A 417 -5.62 -1.50 -14.36
CA LEU A 417 -6.01 -2.82 -13.85
C LEU A 417 -4.83 -3.80 -13.86
N CYS A 418 -4.13 -3.88 -15.00
CA CYS A 418 -2.96 -4.74 -15.14
C CYS A 418 -1.84 -4.33 -14.18
N ALA A 419 -1.60 -3.03 -13.96
CA ALA A 419 -0.61 -2.59 -12.98
C ALA A 419 -0.96 -3.10 -11.56
N ARG A 420 -2.24 -3.02 -11.18
CA ARG A 420 -2.74 -3.50 -9.88
C ARG A 420 -2.66 -5.02 -9.73
N ILE A 421 -3.10 -5.78 -10.75
CA ILE A 421 -2.97 -7.24 -10.78
C ILE A 421 -1.49 -7.64 -10.71
N GLY A 422 -0.62 -6.93 -11.45
CA GLY A 422 0.82 -7.17 -11.45
C GLY A 422 1.44 -7.02 -10.07
N PHE A 423 1.06 -5.98 -9.32
CA PHE A 423 1.47 -5.82 -7.92
C PHE A 423 1.03 -7.01 -7.07
N ASN A 424 -0.24 -7.45 -7.17
CA ASN A 424 -0.75 -8.55 -6.36
C ASN A 424 -0.05 -9.88 -6.71
N LEU A 425 0.19 -10.16 -8.00
CA LEU A 425 0.95 -11.33 -8.45
C LEU A 425 2.37 -11.31 -7.89
N MET A 426 3.06 -10.17 -7.97
CA MET A 426 4.43 -10.04 -7.46
C MET A 426 4.49 -10.13 -5.93
N ALA A 427 3.48 -9.63 -5.22
CA ALA A 427 3.37 -9.76 -3.77
C ALA A 427 3.21 -11.21 -3.30
N VAL A 428 2.58 -12.08 -4.10
CA VAL A 428 2.57 -13.53 -3.83
C VAL A 428 3.88 -14.18 -4.27
N TYR A 429 4.40 -13.79 -5.43
CA TYR A 429 5.60 -14.38 -6.00
C TYR A 429 6.83 -14.16 -5.10
N ILE A 430 6.98 -12.98 -4.48
CA ILE A 430 8.08 -12.70 -3.54
C ILE A 430 8.01 -13.59 -2.29
N VAL A 431 6.81 -13.92 -1.79
CA VAL A 431 6.60 -14.81 -0.64
C VAL A 431 7.05 -16.24 -0.96
N GLU A 432 6.87 -16.66 -2.21
CA GLU A 432 7.31 -17.97 -2.73
C GLU A 432 8.81 -17.99 -3.12
N LEU A 433 9.38 -16.84 -3.53
CA LEU A 433 10.79 -16.71 -3.93
C LEU A 433 11.76 -16.64 -2.75
N PHE A 434 11.31 -16.10 -1.62
CA PHE A 434 12.15 -15.83 -0.45
C PHE A 434 11.69 -16.59 0.80
N PRO A 435 12.63 -17.15 1.57
CA PRO A 435 12.32 -17.86 2.80
C PRO A 435 11.81 -16.93 3.89
N THR A 436 11.10 -17.49 4.88
CA THR A 436 10.42 -16.73 5.96
C THR A 436 11.36 -15.76 6.68
N CYS A 437 12.63 -16.14 6.89
CA CYS A 437 13.63 -15.33 7.58
C CYS A 437 13.93 -13.96 6.94
N VAL A 438 13.86 -13.83 5.61
CA VAL A 438 14.17 -12.58 4.88
C VAL A 438 12.96 -12.00 4.14
N ARG A 439 11.82 -12.69 4.19
CA ARG A 439 10.59 -12.34 3.44
C ARG A 439 10.08 -10.93 3.74
N ASN A 440 10.11 -10.50 5.00
CA ASN A 440 9.65 -9.17 5.40
C ASN A 440 10.53 -8.06 4.79
N CYS A 441 11.85 -8.28 4.73
CA CYS A 441 12.78 -7.35 4.07
C CYS A 441 12.52 -7.31 2.56
N ALA A 442 12.36 -8.48 1.93
CA ALA A 442 12.09 -8.58 0.49
C ALA A 442 10.76 -7.91 0.09
N MET A 443 9.69 -8.09 0.89
CA MET A 443 8.41 -7.40 0.73
C MET A 443 8.55 -5.88 0.85
N THR A 444 9.37 -5.40 1.79
CA THR A 444 9.62 -3.97 1.95
C THR A 444 10.33 -3.40 0.73
N MET A 445 11.37 -4.07 0.23
CA MET A 445 12.09 -3.66 -0.99
C MET A 445 11.18 -3.67 -2.24
N LEU A 446 10.31 -4.68 -2.36
CA LEU A 446 9.27 -4.75 -3.41
C LEU A 446 8.37 -3.50 -3.36
N ARG A 447 7.90 -3.12 -2.17
CA ARG A 447 7.06 -1.93 -1.99
C ARG A 447 7.84 -0.64 -2.30
N GLN A 448 9.09 -0.53 -1.85
CA GLN A 448 9.90 0.65 -2.10
C GLN A 448 10.18 0.86 -3.58
N ALA A 449 10.48 -0.20 -4.33
CA ALA A 449 10.67 -0.10 -5.77
C ALA A 449 9.42 0.43 -6.51
N LEU A 450 8.22 0.02 -6.08
CA LEU A 450 6.95 0.57 -6.61
C LEU A 450 6.85 2.09 -6.36
N VAL A 451 7.20 2.53 -5.15
CA VAL A 451 7.15 3.96 -4.75
C VAL A 451 8.21 4.78 -5.49
N VAL A 452 9.39 4.23 -5.74
CA VAL A 452 10.44 4.86 -6.57
C VAL A 452 9.93 5.10 -7.99
N GLY A 453 9.19 4.15 -8.57
CA GLY A 453 8.49 4.35 -9.84
C GLY A 453 7.55 5.56 -9.79
N GLY A 454 6.73 5.65 -8.73
CA GLY A 454 5.84 6.79 -8.48
C GLY A 454 6.56 8.13 -8.32
N ALA A 455 7.76 8.16 -7.73
CA ALA A 455 8.54 9.40 -7.55
C ALA A 455 8.99 10.03 -8.88
N CYS A 456 9.19 9.20 -9.92
CA CYS A 456 9.58 9.64 -11.26
C CYS A 456 8.38 10.14 -12.09
N CYS A 457 7.17 9.64 -11.82
CA CYS A 457 5.96 9.95 -12.61
C CYS A 457 5.63 11.44 -12.73
N PRO A 458 5.67 12.28 -11.67
CA PRO A 458 5.28 13.69 -11.77
C PRO A 458 6.18 14.49 -12.71
N ILE A 459 7.48 14.16 -12.72
CA ILE A 459 8.46 14.79 -13.60
C ILE A 459 8.20 14.36 -15.05
N ILE A 460 7.99 13.05 -15.28
CA ILE A 460 7.67 12.51 -16.61
C ILE A 460 6.36 13.13 -17.14
N ALA A 461 5.31 13.15 -16.31
CA ALA A 461 4.03 13.75 -16.65
C ALA A 461 4.15 15.26 -16.92
N SER A 462 5.03 15.95 -16.18
CA SER A 462 5.28 17.37 -16.43
C SER A 462 6.06 17.65 -17.71
N VAL A 463 6.96 16.75 -18.14
CA VAL A 463 7.69 16.85 -19.41
C VAL A 463 6.79 16.50 -20.59
N GLY A 464 5.94 15.48 -20.41
CA GLY A 464 4.99 15.01 -21.41
C GLY A 464 3.93 16.04 -21.83
N ARG A 465 3.80 17.18 -21.15
CA ARG A 465 2.77 18.18 -21.47
C ARG A 465 2.89 18.86 -22.83
N HIS A 466 4.08 18.87 -23.44
CA HIS A 466 4.23 19.41 -24.81
C HIS A 466 3.60 18.48 -25.87
N VAL A 467 3.39 17.21 -25.55
CA VAL A 467 2.77 16.22 -26.44
C VAL A 467 1.69 15.47 -25.66
N PRO A 468 0.40 15.83 -25.83
CA PRO A 468 -0.70 15.21 -25.10
C PRO A 468 -0.58 13.68 -25.09
N SER A 469 -0.75 13.07 -23.92
CA SER A 469 -0.76 11.61 -23.74
C SER A 469 0.57 10.86 -23.91
N LEU A 470 1.70 11.54 -24.18
CA LEU A 470 3.02 10.89 -24.31
C LEU A 470 3.42 10.10 -23.06
N SER A 471 3.01 10.59 -21.89
CA SER A 471 3.23 9.94 -20.59
C SER A 471 2.70 8.50 -20.56
N PHE A 472 1.55 8.22 -21.20
CA PHE A 472 0.99 6.87 -21.27
C PHE A 472 1.88 5.89 -22.06
N ALA A 473 2.49 6.36 -23.15
CA ALA A 473 3.43 5.54 -23.90
C ALA A 473 4.67 5.22 -23.07
N VAL A 474 5.23 6.21 -22.35
CA VAL A 474 6.40 6.01 -21.49
C VAL A 474 6.09 4.99 -20.38
N PHE A 475 4.97 5.14 -19.69
CA PHE A 475 4.56 4.19 -18.64
C PHE A 475 4.29 2.80 -19.21
N GLY A 476 3.63 2.71 -20.37
CA GLY A 476 3.36 1.44 -21.05
C GLY A 476 4.64 0.71 -21.50
N PHE A 477 5.58 1.42 -22.11
CA PHE A 477 6.88 0.86 -22.51
C PHE A 477 7.69 0.40 -21.29
N ALA A 478 7.69 1.18 -20.22
CA ALA A 478 8.41 0.79 -19.02
C ALA A 478 7.78 -0.43 -18.32
N MET A 479 6.46 -0.52 -18.26
CA MET A 479 5.75 -1.68 -17.70
C MET A 479 6.04 -2.96 -18.50
N SER A 480 5.95 -2.91 -19.84
CA SER A 480 6.30 -4.04 -20.70
C SER A 480 7.79 -4.38 -20.62
N GLY A 481 8.67 -3.37 -20.77
CA GLY A 481 10.12 -3.53 -20.84
C GLY A 481 10.71 -4.08 -19.55
N PHE A 482 10.35 -3.50 -18.41
CA PHE A 482 10.81 -4.01 -17.12
C PHE A 482 10.10 -5.31 -16.72
N GLY A 483 8.85 -5.52 -17.16
CA GLY A 483 8.14 -6.79 -16.98
C GLY A 483 8.82 -7.98 -17.64
N LEU A 484 9.54 -7.80 -18.76
CA LEU A 484 10.28 -8.87 -19.45
C LEU A 484 11.37 -9.51 -18.56
N PHE A 485 11.91 -8.77 -17.59
CA PHE A 485 12.92 -9.29 -16.66
C PHE A 485 12.39 -10.44 -15.78
N VAL A 486 11.07 -10.64 -15.70
CA VAL A 486 10.48 -11.79 -15.01
C VAL A 486 10.97 -13.13 -15.59
N LEU A 487 11.40 -13.16 -16.86
CA LEU A 487 11.99 -14.36 -17.47
C LEU A 487 13.27 -14.85 -16.76
N LEU A 488 13.93 -13.96 -16.01
CA LEU A 488 15.10 -14.29 -15.20
C LEU A 488 14.75 -14.92 -13.84
N LEU A 489 13.47 -14.94 -13.47
CA LEU A 489 12.99 -15.54 -12.23
C LEU A 489 12.59 -17.00 -12.43
N PRO A 490 12.80 -17.86 -11.42
CA PRO A 490 12.41 -19.28 -11.47
C PRO A 490 10.88 -19.42 -11.31
N GLU A 491 10.31 -20.47 -11.88
CA GLU A 491 8.90 -20.80 -11.63
C GLU A 491 8.72 -21.35 -10.21
N THR A 492 7.66 -20.92 -9.51
CA THR A 492 7.40 -21.29 -8.10
C THR A 492 6.04 -21.96 -7.89
N LYS A 493 5.22 -22.17 -8.93
CA LYS A 493 3.96 -22.89 -8.78
C LYS A 493 4.17 -24.31 -8.20
N GLY A 494 3.38 -24.67 -7.18
CA GLY A 494 3.41 -25.99 -6.55
C GLY A 494 4.57 -26.21 -5.58
N SER A 495 5.33 -25.15 -5.27
CA SER A 495 6.50 -25.18 -4.42
C SER A 495 6.18 -25.13 -2.94
N SER A 496 6.86 -25.92 -2.10
CA SER A 496 6.83 -25.71 -0.65
C SER A 496 7.62 -24.45 -0.27
N LEU A 497 7.16 -23.77 0.79
CA LEU A 497 7.85 -22.61 1.35
C LEU A 497 9.03 -23.07 2.20
N CYS A 498 10.19 -22.47 2.01
CA CYS A 498 11.37 -22.74 2.82
C CYS A 498 11.46 -21.74 3.99
N ASP A 499 11.98 -22.21 5.12
CA ASP A 499 12.19 -21.36 6.30
C ASP A 499 13.59 -20.73 6.34
N THR A 500 14.60 -21.41 5.81
CA THR A 500 15.99 -20.96 5.82
C THR A 500 16.52 -20.67 4.41
N MET A 501 17.54 -19.79 4.32
CA MET A 501 18.21 -19.48 3.04
C MET A 501 18.95 -20.68 2.46
N GLU A 502 19.48 -21.56 3.29
CA GLU A 502 20.19 -22.77 2.87
C GLU A 502 19.25 -23.79 2.25
N ALA A 503 18.08 -24.02 2.87
CA ALA A 503 17.05 -24.88 2.30
C ALA A 503 16.58 -24.37 0.93
N GLN A 504 16.43 -23.06 0.77
CA GLN A 504 16.09 -22.46 -0.52
C GLN A 504 17.19 -22.64 -1.57
N GLU A 505 18.46 -22.50 -1.19
CA GLU A 505 19.59 -22.64 -2.11
C GLU A 505 19.79 -24.09 -2.58
N LEU A 506 19.70 -25.06 -1.66
CA LEU A 506 19.73 -26.50 -1.98
C LEU A 506 18.62 -26.87 -2.96
N ARG A 507 17.42 -26.32 -2.75
CA ARG A 507 16.28 -26.52 -3.63
C ARG A 507 16.50 -25.94 -5.03
N ASP A 508 17.06 -24.74 -5.11
CA ASP A 508 17.41 -24.10 -6.39
C ASP A 508 18.49 -24.89 -7.14
N GLN A 509 19.42 -25.52 -6.43
CA GLN A 509 20.42 -26.42 -7.02
C GLN A 509 19.77 -27.71 -7.51
N ALA A 510 18.87 -28.33 -6.73
CA ALA A 510 18.14 -29.53 -7.14
C ALA A 510 17.33 -29.31 -8.43
N LEU A 511 16.64 -28.17 -8.55
CA LEU A 511 15.88 -27.81 -9.75
C LEU A 511 16.76 -27.59 -10.99
N LYS A 512 18.03 -27.20 -10.82
CA LYS A 512 19.00 -27.10 -11.93
C LYS A 512 19.53 -28.47 -12.38
N ILE A 513 19.57 -29.44 -11.47
CA ILE A 513 20.10 -30.79 -11.73
C ILE A 513 19.02 -31.72 -12.30
N SER A 514 17.73 -31.41 -12.10
CA SER A 514 16.60 -32.09 -12.74
C SER A 514 16.05 -31.27 -13.93
N PRO A 515 16.70 -31.23 -15.10
CA PRO A 515 16.01 -30.77 -16.30
C PRO A 515 14.95 -31.83 -16.63
N SER A 516 13.68 -31.46 -16.39
CA SER A 516 12.47 -32.04 -16.98
C SER A 516 12.68 -33.30 -17.84
N CYS A 517 12.41 -34.48 -17.27
CA CYS A 517 12.02 -35.66 -18.05
C CYS A 517 10.62 -35.46 -18.64
#